data_AF-A0A0C3DHN6-F1
#
_entry.id   AF-A0A0C3DHN6-F1
#
_cell.length_a   1.000
_cell.length_b   1.000
_cell.length_c   1.000
_cell.angle_alpha   90.00
_cell.angle_beta   90.00
_cell.angle_gamma   90.00
#
_symmetry.space_group_name_H-M   'P 1'
#
loop_
_entity.id
_entity.type
_entity.pdbx_description
1 polymer ?
#
loop_
_entity_poly.entity_id
_entity_poly.type
_entity_poly.pdbx_seq_one_letter_code
_entity_poly.pdbx_strand_id
1 'polypeptide(L)'
;MTFLPLLDTFNPNTTQDWWQLAQCIQDWLINIPHDSQQWTWGCDVFWLAFVGAHPMFPLGRWSFWDMRIPLEGPYIEDLVQSSVTGGRTNQDKTTLLEQTWLEFCSHVSLFYPFPLIVDMQ
;
A
#
# COMPACT_ATOMS: atom_id res chain seq x y z
N MET A 1 6.71 2.67 -14.50
CA MET A 1 6.50 2.23 -13.10
C MET A 1 7.86 1.82 -12.58
N THR A 2 8.36 2.45 -11.51
CA THR A 2 9.75 2.31 -11.05
C THR A 2 9.90 1.54 -9.74
N PHE A 3 8.79 1.21 -9.08
CA PHE A 3 8.76 0.51 -7.79
C PHE A 3 8.48 -1.00 -7.91
N LEU A 4 8.28 -1.51 -9.14
CA LEU A 4 8.14 -2.94 -9.44
C LEU A 4 9.20 -3.39 -10.46
N PRO A 5 9.69 -4.64 -10.39
CA PRO A 5 9.41 -5.62 -9.35
C PRO A 5 9.96 -5.20 -7.98
N LEU A 6 9.45 -5.81 -6.92
CA LEU A 6 10.04 -5.67 -5.59
C LEU A 6 11.39 -6.37 -5.55
N LEU A 7 12.31 -5.82 -4.74
CA LEU A 7 13.58 -6.47 -4.45
C LEU A 7 13.35 -7.80 -3.72
N ASP A 8 14.20 -8.78 -3.95
CA ASP A 8 14.24 -10.06 -3.23
C ASP A 8 14.38 -9.90 -1.71
N THR A 9 15.00 -8.79 -1.27
CA THR A 9 15.11 -8.42 0.13
C THR A 9 13.84 -7.84 0.74
N PHE A 10 12.78 -7.58 -0.04
CA PHE A 10 11.53 -7.01 0.49
C PHE A 10 10.86 -8.00 1.45
N ASN A 11 10.68 -7.60 2.70
CA ASN A 11 10.01 -8.40 3.71
C ASN A 11 8.65 -7.79 4.07
N PRO A 12 7.53 -8.46 3.70
CA PRO A 12 6.18 -7.96 3.97
C PRO A 12 5.81 -7.91 5.46
N ASN A 13 6.63 -8.50 6.34
CA ASN A 13 6.44 -8.43 7.79
C ASN A 13 7.11 -7.19 8.41
N THR A 14 7.86 -6.41 7.63
CA THR A 14 8.59 -5.24 8.11
C THR A 14 7.90 -3.96 7.67
N THR A 15 7.42 -3.16 8.63
CA THR A 15 6.80 -1.85 8.33
C THR A 15 7.76 -0.87 7.63
N GLN A 16 9.08 -1.06 7.78
CA GLN A 16 10.09 -0.25 7.12
C GLN A 16 10.13 -0.47 5.60
N ASP A 17 10.04 -1.73 5.15
CA ASP A 17 10.08 -2.06 3.72
C ASP A 17 8.82 -1.55 3.02
N TRP A 18 7.67 -1.68 3.69
CA TRP A 18 6.42 -1.06 3.27
C TRP A 18 6.53 0.47 3.18
N TRP A 19 7.19 1.12 4.13
CA TRP A 19 7.36 2.57 4.09
C TRP A 19 8.21 3.01 2.89
N GLN A 20 9.32 2.32 2.63
CA GLN A 20 10.15 2.59 1.45
C GLN A 20 9.36 2.40 0.15
N LEU A 21 8.55 1.34 0.08
CA LEU A 21 7.68 1.09 -1.06
C LEU A 21 6.63 2.19 -1.23
N ALA A 22 5.96 2.62 -0.15
CA ALA A 22 4.99 3.70 -0.17
C ALA A 22 5.60 5.02 -0.68
N GLN A 23 6.85 5.32 -0.29
CA GLN A 23 7.58 6.49 -0.80
C GLN A 23 7.85 6.38 -2.31
N CYS A 24 8.32 5.22 -2.79
CA CYS A 24 8.55 5.00 -4.21
C CYS A 24 7.27 5.10 -5.05
N ILE A 25 6.14 4.62 -4.54
CA ILE A 25 4.84 4.73 -5.20
C ILE A 25 4.36 6.19 -5.20
N GLN A 26 4.49 6.90 -4.07
CA GLN A 26 4.15 8.33 -3.97
C GLN A 26 4.94 9.15 -4.99
N ASP A 27 6.26 8.97 -5.06
CA ASP A 27 7.12 9.69 -6.00
C ASP A 27 6.74 9.41 -7.46
N TRP A 28 6.26 8.20 -7.77
CA TRP A 28 5.74 7.89 -9.09
C TRP A 28 4.37 8.54 -9.34
N LEU A 29 3.44 8.46 -8.39
CA LEU A 29 2.08 9.00 -8.49
C LEU A 29 2.07 10.50 -8.76
N ILE A 30 2.91 11.26 -8.06
CA ILE A 30 2.95 12.73 -8.19
C ILE A 30 3.49 13.21 -9.54
N ASN A 31 4.02 12.30 -10.36
CA ASN A 31 4.65 12.57 -11.65
C ASN A 31 3.85 12.01 -12.85
N ILE A 32 2.68 11.41 -12.64
CA ILE A 32 1.82 10.89 -13.72
C ILE A 32 0.48 11.65 -13.79
N PRO A 33 -0.24 11.61 -14.93
CA PRO A 33 -1.53 12.30 -15.07
C PRO A 33 -2.60 11.75 -14.12
N HIS A 34 -3.27 12.65 -13.38
CA HIS A 34 -4.30 12.30 -12.39
C HIS A 34 -5.53 11.58 -12.97
N ASP A 35 -5.84 11.83 -14.25
CA ASP A 35 -6.97 11.25 -14.97
C ASP A 35 -6.65 9.89 -15.60
N SER A 36 -5.42 9.40 -15.42
CA SER A 36 -4.98 8.11 -15.98
C SER A 36 -5.42 6.92 -15.13
N GLN A 37 -5.71 5.78 -15.77
CA GLN A 37 -5.98 4.52 -15.07
C GLN A 37 -4.82 4.09 -14.18
N GLN A 38 -3.59 4.42 -14.58
CA GLN A 38 -2.38 4.16 -13.82
C GLN A 38 -2.35 4.95 -12.52
N TRP A 39 -2.88 6.18 -12.51
CA TRP A 39 -2.97 6.99 -11.29
C TRP A 39 -3.99 6.40 -10.33
N THR A 40 -5.20 6.05 -10.80
CA THR A 40 -6.22 5.40 -9.95
C THR A 40 -5.69 4.11 -9.34
N TRP A 41 -5.14 3.22 -10.16
CA TRP A 41 -4.54 1.97 -9.69
C TRP A 41 -3.37 2.23 -8.72
N GLY A 42 -2.53 3.22 -9.03
CA GLY A 42 -1.40 3.60 -8.19
C GLY A 42 -1.81 4.09 -6.81
N CYS A 43 -2.92 4.82 -6.71
CA CYS A 43 -3.47 5.29 -5.44
C CYS A 43 -3.90 4.13 -4.55
N ASP A 44 -4.59 3.12 -5.10
CA ASP A 44 -4.96 1.93 -4.33
C ASP A 44 -3.72 1.19 -3.82
N VAL A 45 -2.72 1.01 -4.69
CA VAL A 45 -1.44 0.35 -4.36
C VAL A 45 -0.64 1.16 -3.32
N PHE A 46 -0.68 2.50 -3.41
CA PHE A 46 -0.09 3.38 -2.41
C PHE A 46 -0.73 3.19 -1.04
N TRP A 47 -2.06 3.16 -0.96
CA TRP A 47 -2.77 3.00 0.31
C TRP A 47 -2.50 1.65 0.96
N LEU A 48 -2.41 0.59 0.17
CA LEU A 48 -1.99 -0.73 0.65
C LEU A 48 -0.56 -0.68 1.23
N ALA A 49 0.39 -0.05 0.53
CA ALA A 49 1.75 0.09 1.04
C ALA A 49 1.83 0.97 2.29
N PHE A 50 1.06 2.06 2.33
CA PHE A 50 1.01 2.98 3.47
C PHE A 50 0.43 2.32 4.72
N VAL A 51 -0.64 1.53 4.59
CA VAL A 51 -1.20 0.75 5.70
C VAL A 51 -0.24 -0.34 6.16
N GLY A 52 0.49 -0.98 5.23
CA GLY A 52 1.58 -1.90 5.56
C GLY A 52 2.69 -1.21 6.39
N ALA A 53 2.98 0.06 6.11
CA ALA A 53 3.94 0.87 6.86
C ALA A 53 3.39 1.33 8.22
N HIS A 54 2.08 1.56 8.28
CA HIS A 54 1.37 2.07 9.45
C HIS A 54 0.15 1.21 9.80
N PRO A 55 0.34 0.00 10.35
CA PRO A 55 -0.76 -0.95 10.64
C PRO A 55 -1.87 -0.40 11.54
N MET A 56 -1.57 0.62 12.35
CA MET A 56 -2.54 1.24 13.26
C MET A 56 -3.32 2.39 12.61
N PHE A 57 -3.08 2.72 11.34
CA PHE A 57 -3.83 3.76 10.64
C PHE A 57 -5.33 3.42 10.60
N PRO A 58 -6.25 4.39 10.81
CA PRO A 58 -6.01 5.82 11.07
C PRO A 58 -5.86 6.19 12.56
N LEU A 59 -6.04 5.23 13.48
CA LEU A 59 -6.12 5.48 14.93
C LEU A 59 -4.75 5.62 15.63
N GLY A 60 -3.67 5.23 14.96
CA GLY A 60 -2.31 5.25 15.48
C GLY A 60 -1.47 6.42 14.98
N ARG A 61 -0.14 6.29 15.14
CA ARG A 61 0.82 7.22 14.57
C ARG A 61 1.17 6.81 13.14
N TRP A 62 1.25 7.79 12.27
CA TRP A 62 1.57 7.61 10.86
C TRP A 62 2.35 8.82 10.36
N SER A 63 3.11 8.61 9.29
CA SER A 63 3.88 9.66 8.62
C SER A 63 3.00 10.43 7.65
N PHE A 64 3.24 11.73 7.49
CA PHE A 64 2.55 12.51 6.47
C PHE A 64 2.82 11.95 5.06
N TRP A 65 1.79 11.98 4.22
CA TRP A 65 1.88 11.72 2.78
C TRP A 65 1.61 13.01 1.99
N ASP A 66 1.88 12.98 0.68
CA ASP A 66 1.59 14.11 -0.21
C ASP A 66 0.07 14.26 -0.42
N MET A 67 -0.48 15.43 -0.09
CA MET A 67 -1.93 15.70 -0.16
C MET A 67 -2.52 15.62 -1.58
N ARG A 68 -1.69 15.54 -2.62
CA ARG A 68 -2.15 15.22 -3.99
C ARG A 68 -2.68 13.80 -4.12
N ILE A 69 -2.34 12.92 -3.17
CA ILE A 69 -2.90 11.56 -3.06
C ILE A 69 -4.08 11.63 -2.09
N PRO A 70 -5.32 11.60 -2.58
CA PRO A 70 -6.50 11.68 -1.73
C PRO A 70 -6.71 10.38 -0.96
N LEU A 71 -7.37 10.50 0.19
CA LEU A 71 -7.85 9.37 0.98
C LEU A 71 -9.13 8.78 0.36
N GLU A 72 -9.00 8.33 -0.88
CA GLU A 72 -10.09 7.81 -1.72
C GLU A 72 -9.67 6.47 -2.30
N GLY A 73 -10.66 5.59 -2.49
CA GLY A 73 -10.47 4.25 -3.06
C GLY A 73 -11.12 3.16 -2.20
N PRO A 74 -11.57 2.06 -2.81
CA PRO A 74 -12.37 1.04 -2.12
C PRO A 74 -11.71 0.48 -0.87
N TYR A 75 -10.40 0.23 -0.93
CA TYR A 75 -9.64 -0.33 0.18
C TYR A 75 -9.52 0.62 1.37
N ILE A 76 -9.09 1.87 1.11
CA ILE A 76 -8.81 2.82 2.19
C ILE A 76 -10.09 3.35 2.83
N GLU A 77 -11.15 3.54 2.05
CA GLU A 77 -12.45 3.95 2.54
C GLU A 77 -13.06 2.89 3.46
N ASP A 78 -13.05 1.62 3.05
CA ASP A 78 -13.50 0.50 3.89
C ASP A 78 -12.68 0.41 5.19
N LEU A 79 -11.36 0.53 5.09
CA LEU A 79 -10.47 0.48 6.25
C LEU A 79 -10.78 1.60 7.25
N VAL A 80 -10.97 2.84 6.77
CA VAL A 80 -11.30 4.00 7.62
C VAL A 80 -12.68 3.82 8.25
N GLN A 81 -13.69 3.39 7.48
CA GLN A 81 -15.05 3.14 8.00
C GLN A 81 -15.08 2.01 9.04
N SER A 82 -14.36 0.91 8.78
CA SER A 82 -14.20 -0.23 9.68
C SER A 82 -13.48 0.14 10.99
N SER A 83 -12.57 1.11 10.93
CA SER A 83 -11.83 1.61 12.10
C SER A 83 -12.73 2.47 13.00
N VAL A 84 -13.63 3.27 12.43
CA VAL A 84 -14.62 4.07 13.19
C VAL A 84 -15.64 3.18 13.89
N THR A 85 -16.02 2.07 13.27
CA THR A 85 -17.02 1.13 13.80
C THR A 85 -16.45 0.09 14.78
N GLY A 86 -15.13 0.11 15.02
CA GLY A 86 -14.45 -0.79 15.96
C GLY A 86 -14.23 -2.22 15.46
N GLY A 87 -14.49 -2.52 14.19
CA GLY A 87 -14.40 -3.88 13.63
C GLY A 87 -12.98 -4.43 13.52
N ARG A 88 -11.98 -3.55 13.32
CA ARG A 88 -10.57 -3.92 13.09
C ARG A 88 -9.66 -3.76 14.31
N THR A 89 -10.13 -3.21 15.43
CA THR A 89 -9.27 -2.77 16.55
C THR A 89 -8.65 -3.89 17.38
N ASN A 90 -8.96 -5.16 17.09
CA ASN A 90 -8.47 -6.32 17.85
C ASN A 90 -7.58 -7.27 17.03
N GLN A 91 -7.21 -6.94 15.79
CA GLN A 91 -6.29 -7.77 15.01
C GLN A 91 -4.84 -7.55 15.46
N ASP A 92 -4.09 -8.65 15.60
CA ASP A 92 -2.64 -8.56 15.79
C ASP A 92 -1.98 -7.96 14.53
N LYS A 93 -0.88 -7.23 14.74
CA LYS A 93 -0.11 -6.58 13.69
C LYS A 93 0.29 -7.56 12.57
N THR A 94 0.67 -8.78 12.94
CA THR A 94 1.11 -9.81 11.99
C THR A 94 -0.01 -10.16 11.03
N THR A 95 -1.22 -10.41 11.55
CA THR A 95 -2.40 -10.73 10.75
C THR A 95 -2.78 -9.60 9.80
N LEU A 96 -2.63 -8.34 10.24
CA LEU A 96 -2.91 -7.19 9.38
C LEU A 96 -1.89 -7.07 8.23
N LEU A 97 -0.60 -7.28 8.49
CA LEU A 97 0.45 -7.24 7.48
C LEU A 97 0.29 -8.36 6.45
N GLU A 98 -0.07 -9.57 6.90
CA GLU A 98 -0.38 -10.69 6.00
C GLU A 98 -1.58 -10.39 5.09
N GLN A 99 -2.68 -9.86 5.64
CA GLN A 99 -3.84 -9.45 4.84
C GLN A 99 -3.49 -8.35 3.84
N THR A 100 -2.76 -7.34 4.30
CA THR A 100 -2.29 -6.22 3.46
C THR A 100 -1.39 -6.73 2.33
N TRP A 101 -0.51 -7.70 2.61
CA TRP A 101 0.35 -8.31 1.59
C TRP A 101 -0.44 -9.06 0.53
N LEU A 102 -1.43 -9.86 0.92
CA LEU A 102 -2.29 -10.60 -0.03
C LEU A 102 -3.08 -9.64 -0.92
N GLU A 103 -3.63 -8.59 -0.33
CA GLU A 103 -4.42 -7.59 -1.04
C GLU A 103 -3.55 -6.73 -1.97
N PHE A 104 -2.32 -6.40 -1.54
CA PHE A 104 -1.29 -5.78 -2.37
C PHE A 104 -0.94 -6.64 -3.58
N CYS A 105 -0.64 -7.92 -3.38
CA CYS A 105 -0.34 -8.85 -4.48
C CYS A 105 -1.49 -8.91 -5.50
N SER A 106 -2.73 -8.98 -5.01
CA SER A 106 -3.94 -9.00 -5.85
C SER A 106 -4.06 -7.75 -6.71
N HIS A 107 -3.96 -6.56 -6.10
CA HIS A 107 -4.08 -5.28 -6.83
C HIS A 107 -2.93 -5.08 -7.82
N VAL A 108 -1.70 -5.41 -7.43
CA VAL A 108 -0.55 -5.24 -8.30
C VAL A 108 -0.65 -6.10 -9.57
N SER A 109 -1.17 -7.32 -9.45
CA SER A 109 -1.32 -8.24 -10.58
C SER A 109 -2.19 -7.70 -11.73
N LEU A 110 -3.05 -6.71 -11.45
CA LEU A 110 -3.92 -6.06 -12.45
C LEU A 110 -3.12 -5.28 -13.51
N PHE A 111 -1.99 -4.68 -13.13
CA PHE A 111 -1.15 -3.85 -14.03
C PHE A 111 0.28 -4.36 -14.15
N TYR A 112 0.65 -5.40 -13.38
CA TYR A 112 1.97 -6.04 -13.42
C TYR A 112 1.82 -7.57 -13.40
N PRO A 113 1.60 -8.21 -14.57
CA PRO A 113 1.38 -9.66 -14.67
C PRO A 113 2.70 -10.47 -14.68
N PHE A 114 3.73 -9.99 -13.97
CA PHE A 114 5.04 -10.64 -13.85
C PHE A 114 5.31 -10.99 -12.38
N PRO A 115 6.29 -11.87 -12.08
CA PRO A 115 6.65 -12.19 -10.70
C PRO A 115 6.96 -10.93 -9.89
N LEU A 116 6.25 -10.77 -8.76
CA LEU A 116 6.32 -9.56 -7.94
C LEU A 116 7.67 -9.42 -7.22
N ILE A 117 8.20 -10.56 -6.77
CA ILE A 117 9.54 -10.68 -6.19
C ILE A 117 10.37 -11.44 -7.21
N VAL A 118 11.50 -10.85 -7.62
CA VAL A 118 12.43 -11.47 -8.56
C VAL A 118 13.74 -11.73 -7.83
N ASP A 119 14.11 -13.00 -7.68
CA ASP A 119 15.43 -13.39 -7.21
C ASP A 119 16.47 -12.85 -8.21
N MET A 120 17.38 -11.98 -7.77
CA MET A 120 18.59 -11.68 -8.55
C MET A 120 19.58 -12.83 -8.35
N GLN A 121 19.61 -13.77 -9.29
CA GLN A 121 20.68 -14.77 -9.39
C GLN A 121 22.02 -14.15 -9.79
#